data_AF-M6RI19-F1
#
_entry.id   AF-M6RI19-F1
#
_cell.length_a   1.000
_cell.length_b   1.000
_cell.length_c   1.000
_cell.angle_alpha   90.00
_cell.angle_beta   90.00
_cell.angle_gamma   90.00
#
_symmetry.space_group_name_H-M   'P 1'
#
loop_
_entity.id
_entity.type
_entity.pdbx_description
1 polymer ?
#
loop_
_entity_poly.entity_id
_entity_poly.type
_entity_poly.pdbx_seq_one_letter_code
_entity_poly.pdbx_strand_id
1 'polypeptide(L)'
;MRIEELLFSDQPFMIFDEGFHPFGKIIFRNPIKTIEVYHLDTLLTSLNEINVYIKQGYYVAGFISYEAGYFFSDMNWKKIDTVLPLLYFAVFQNPEKFPEIETGPSQNYGFYISSIPNRKTYFENLDMIRTKLYQGEIYQINYTD
;
A
#
# COMPACT_ATOMS: atom_id res chain seq x y z
N MET A 1 4.46 -24.81 7.06
CA MET A 1 4.74 -23.58 7.82
C MET A 1 3.42 -23.03 8.30
N ARG A 2 3.34 -22.58 9.55
CA ARG A 2 2.12 -22.00 10.11
C ARG A 2 2.09 -20.50 9.84
N ILE A 3 0.94 -19.94 9.47
CA ILE A 3 0.85 -18.50 9.14
C ILE A 3 1.12 -17.64 10.39
N GLU A 4 0.84 -18.19 11.56
CA GLU A 4 1.11 -17.60 12.86
C GLU A 4 2.62 -17.36 13.07
N GLU A 5 3.48 -18.26 12.58
CA GLU A 5 4.94 -18.09 12.67
C GLU A 5 5.42 -16.87 11.87
N LEU A 6 4.73 -16.55 10.77
CA LEU A 6 4.98 -15.32 10.02
C LEU A 6 4.40 -14.11 10.75
N LEU A 7 3.14 -14.19 11.21
CA LEU A 7 2.45 -13.07 11.87
C LEU A 7 3.12 -12.62 13.17
N PHE A 8 3.77 -13.52 13.90
CA PHE A 8 4.49 -13.22 15.14
C PHE A 8 6.02 -13.12 14.96
N SER A 9 6.50 -13.07 13.72
CA SER A 9 7.91 -12.80 13.41
C SER A 9 8.21 -11.31 13.55
N ASP A 10 9.37 -10.97 14.14
CA ASP A 10 9.88 -9.59 14.21
C ASP A 10 10.38 -9.07 12.84
N GLN A 11 10.52 -9.96 11.85
CA GLN A 11 10.95 -9.60 10.51
C GLN A 11 9.74 -9.34 9.60
N PRO A 12 9.72 -8.21 8.86
CA PRO A 12 8.63 -7.93 7.93
C PRO A 12 8.66 -8.92 6.78
N PHE A 13 7.46 -9.29 6.33
CA PHE A 13 7.26 -10.17 5.19
C PHE A 13 6.13 -9.62 4.32
N MET A 14 6.12 -10.00 3.05
CA MET A 14 5.07 -9.63 2.10
C MET A 14 4.64 -10.86 1.33
N ILE A 15 3.35 -11.11 1.29
CA ILE A 15 2.75 -12.22 0.57
C ILE A 15 2.06 -11.67 -0.67
N PHE A 16 2.40 -12.24 -1.83
CA PHE A 16 1.71 -11.94 -3.08
C PHE A 16 1.03 -13.21 -3.54
N ASP A 17 -0.26 -13.09 -3.86
CA ASP A 17 -1.05 -14.21 -4.37
C ASP A 17 -0.70 -14.51 -5.84
N GLU A 18 -1.55 -15.31 -6.50
CA GLU A 18 -1.39 -15.61 -7.92
C GLU A 18 -1.38 -14.36 -8.81
N GLY A 19 -0.65 -14.44 -9.93
CA GLY A 19 -0.55 -13.37 -10.94
C GLY A 19 0.70 -12.48 -10.84
N PHE A 20 1.44 -12.54 -9.74
CA PHE A 20 2.67 -11.74 -9.55
C PHE A 20 3.96 -12.48 -9.92
N HIS A 21 3.95 -13.82 -9.98
CA HIS A 21 5.14 -14.61 -10.29
C HIS A 21 4.78 -15.96 -10.94
N PRO A 22 5.64 -16.54 -11.80
CA PRO A 22 5.43 -17.87 -12.39
C PRO A 22 5.32 -19.03 -11.38
N PHE A 23 5.68 -18.81 -10.11
CA PHE A 23 5.54 -19.81 -9.06
C PHE A 23 4.10 -19.91 -8.51
N GLY A 24 3.19 -19.05 -8.97
CA GLY A 24 1.91 -18.81 -8.31
C GLY A 24 2.12 -17.87 -7.11
N LYS A 25 1.59 -18.25 -5.95
CA LYS A 25 1.75 -17.50 -4.70
C LYS A 25 3.21 -17.48 -4.23
N ILE A 26 3.69 -16.32 -3.81
CA ILE A 26 5.05 -16.10 -3.32
C ILE A 26 5.07 -15.35 -1.98
N ILE A 27 6.20 -15.46 -1.28
CA ILE A 27 6.53 -14.66 -0.09
C ILE A 27 7.89 -14.01 -0.26
N PHE A 28 7.98 -12.75 0.15
CA PHE A 28 9.22 -12.06 0.46
C PHE A 28 9.38 -11.98 1.97
N ARG A 29 10.58 -12.30 2.48
CA ARG A 29 10.93 -12.23 3.91
C ARG A 29 12.43 -11.96 4.05
N ASN A 30 12.87 -11.57 5.24
CA ASN A 30 14.26 -11.21 5.53
C ASN A 30 14.78 -10.11 4.60
N PRO A 31 14.20 -8.89 4.67
CA PRO A 31 14.64 -7.81 3.81
C PRO A 31 16.11 -7.45 4.09
N ILE A 32 16.83 -7.14 3.03
CA ILE A 32 18.20 -6.63 3.09
C ILE A 32 18.18 -5.16 3.52
N LYS A 33 17.16 -4.43 3.07
CA LYS A 33 16.96 -3.02 3.33
C LYS A 33 15.48 -2.65 3.21
N THR A 34 15.05 -1.67 3.99
CA THR A 34 13.76 -0.99 3.82
C THR A 34 14.00 0.46 3.41
N ILE A 35 13.17 0.95 2.49
CA ILE A 35 13.17 2.31 1.93
C ILE A 35 11.79 2.88 2.22
N GLU A 36 11.72 3.88 3.11
CA GLU A 36 10.48 4.51 3.56
C GLU A 36 10.56 6.01 3.35
N VAL A 37 9.45 6.62 2.89
CA VAL A 37 9.37 8.04 2.60
C VAL A 37 8.15 8.63 3.27
N TYR A 38 8.33 9.64 4.12
CA TYR A 38 7.24 10.40 4.74
C TYR A 38 7.10 11.83 4.20
N HIS A 39 8.06 12.27 3.39
CA HIS A 39 8.13 13.65 2.90
C HIS A 39 8.44 13.70 1.40
N LEU A 40 7.76 14.61 0.68
CA LEU A 40 7.84 14.70 -0.78
C LEU A 40 9.23 15.06 -1.31
N ASP A 41 10.03 15.77 -0.52
CA ASP A 41 11.40 16.18 -0.84
C ASP A 41 12.37 14.99 -0.97
N THR A 42 12.09 13.88 -0.30
CA THR A 42 12.93 12.67 -0.34
C THR A 42 12.43 11.60 -1.32
N LEU A 43 11.20 11.74 -1.84
CA LEU A 43 10.55 10.74 -2.69
C LEU A 43 11.37 10.41 -3.96
N LEU A 44 11.83 11.42 -4.70
CA LEU A 44 12.59 11.19 -5.94
C LEU A 44 13.90 10.44 -5.68
N THR A 45 14.60 10.79 -4.61
CA THR A 45 15.85 10.14 -4.21
C THR A 45 15.61 8.66 -3.87
N SER A 46 14.55 8.36 -3.11
CA SER A 46 14.19 6.98 -2.75
C SER A 46 13.72 6.16 -3.95
N LEU A 47 12.99 6.74 -4.90
CA LEU A 47 12.64 6.07 -6.17
C LEU A 47 13.90 5.72 -6.99
N ASN A 48 14.87 6.62 -7.04
CA ASN A 48 16.15 6.35 -7.69
C ASN A 48 16.93 5.23 -6.99
N GLU A 49 16.91 5.20 -5.66
CA GLU A 49 17.52 4.13 -4.87
C GLU A 49 16.89 2.76 -5.17
N ILE A 50 15.55 2.68 -5.22
CA ILE A 50 14.83 1.47 -5.63
C ILE A 50 15.31 0.99 -7.01
N ASN A 51 15.41 1.92 -7.98
CA ASN A 51 15.88 1.59 -9.33
C ASN A 51 17.32 1.06 -9.36
N VAL A 52 18.19 1.54 -8.46
CA VAL A 52 19.56 1.00 -8.31
C VAL A 52 19.52 -0.46 -7.86
N TYR A 53 18.71 -0.80 -6.86
CA TYR A 53 18.58 -2.18 -6.40
C TYR A 53 18.02 -3.11 -7.47
N ILE A 54 16.99 -2.67 -8.20
CA ILE A 54 16.42 -3.43 -9.33
C ILE A 54 17.51 -3.71 -10.39
N LYS A 55 18.31 -2.70 -10.75
CA LYS A 55 19.39 -2.86 -11.74
C LYS A 55 20.51 -3.79 -11.29
N GLN A 56 20.70 -3.94 -9.98
CA GLN A 56 21.65 -4.88 -9.39
C GLN A 56 21.10 -6.32 -9.33
N GLY A 57 19.86 -6.54 -9.76
CA GLY A 57 19.22 -7.87 -9.77
C GLY A 57 18.51 -8.23 -8.47
N TYR A 58 18.35 -7.29 -7.55
CA TYR A 58 17.53 -7.50 -6.36
C TYR A 58 16.05 -7.39 -6.69
N TYR A 59 15.23 -8.03 -5.86
CA TYR A 59 13.79 -7.89 -5.89
C TYR A 59 13.36 -6.79 -4.92
N VAL A 60 12.33 -6.04 -5.29
CA VAL A 60 11.72 -5.03 -4.40
C VAL A 60 10.22 -5.29 -4.33
N ALA A 61 9.67 -5.17 -3.13
CA ALA A 61 8.24 -5.32 -2.89
C ALA A 61 7.78 -4.29 -1.86
N GLY A 62 6.56 -3.78 -2.02
CA GLY A 62 6.08 -2.67 -1.22
C GLY A 62 4.88 -1.96 -1.83
N PHE A 63 4.67 -0.72 -1.43
CA PHE A 63 3.59 0.13 -1.91
C PHE A 63 4.03 1.59 -2.08
N ILE A 64 3.26 2.31 -2.89
CA ILE A 64 3.28 3.77 -3.00
C ILE A 64 1.87 4.24 -2.59
N SER A 65 1.77 5.18 -1.67
CA SER A 65 0.48 5.71 -1.21
C SER A 65 -0.15 6.63 -2.27
N TYR A 66 -1.45 6.84 -2.17
CA TYR A 66 -2.17 7.76 -3.07
C TYR A 66 -1.59 9.18 -3.00
N GLU A 67 -1.20 9.60 -1.80
CA GLU A 67 -0.65 10.93 -1.51
C GLU A 67 0.72 11.18 -2.15
N ALA A 68 1.48 10.14 -2.52
CA ALA A 68 2.69 10.32 -3.30
C ALA A 68 2.39 10.95 -4.68
N GLY A 69 1.14 10.81 -5.18
CA GLY A 69 0.65 11.46 -6.40
C GLY A 69 0.82 12.98 -6.40
N TYR A 70 0.77 13.62 -5.22
CA TYR A 70 0.93 15.07 -5.10
C TYR A 70 2.33 15.56 -5.47
N PHE A 71 3.34 14.70 -5.47
CA PHE A 71 4.65 15.03 -6.02
C PHE A 71 4.59 15.35 -7.52
N PHE A 72 3.69 14.69 -8.25
CA PHE A 72 3.61 14.76 -9.71
C PHE A 72 2.60 15.80 -10.21
N SER A 73 1.76 16.31 -9.32
CA SER A 73 0.78 17.34 -9.64
C SER A 73 1.22 18.67 -9.04
N ASP A 74 1.20 19.77 -9.80
CA ASP A 74 1.34 21.13 -9.25
C ASP A 74 0.16 21.55 -8.32
N MET A 75 -0.62 20.57 -7.83
CA MET A 75 -1.69 20.81 -6.89
C MET A 75 -1.10 21.14 -5.53
N ASN A 76 -1.36 22.37 -5.11
CA ASN A 76 -0.99 22.91 -3.81
C ASN A 76 -1.92 22.34 -2.73
N TRP A 77 -1.80 21.02 -2.47
CA TRP A 77 -2.59 20.35 -1.45
C TRP A 77 -1.99 20.65 -0.07
N LYS A 78 -2.85 20.83 0.94
CA LYS A 78 -2.41 21.09 2.32
C LYS A 78 -1.42 20.02 2.77
N LYS A 79 -0.41 20.39 3.57
CA LYS A 79 0.50 19.43 4.23
C LYS A 79 -0.33 18.30 4.82
N ILE A 80 -0.22 17.09 4.25
CA ILE A 80 -1.01 15.94 4.70
C ILE A 80 -0.20 15.31 5.81
N ASP A 81 -0.74 15.37 7.02
CA ASP A 81 -0.29 14.48 8.08
C ASP A 81 -0.81 13.08 7.70
N THR A 82 -0.01 12.32 6.95
CA THR A 82 -0.32 10.92 6.66
C THR A 82 0.17 10.05 7.80
N VAL A 83 -0.66 9.10 8.23
CA VAL A 83 -0.25 8.08 9.21
C VAL A 83 0.69 7.06 8.56
N LEU A 84 0.53 6.83 7.26
CA LEU A 84 1.35 5.92 6.45
C LEU A 84 2.44 6.68 5.69
N PRO A 85 3.57 6.02 5.37
CA PRO A 85 4.56 6.60 4.47
C PRO A 85 3.97 6.77 3.06
N LEU A 86 4.44 7.80 2.35
CA LEU A 86 4.19 8.03 0.92
C LEU A 86 4.67 6.85 0.07
N LEU A 87 5.73 6.18 0.52
CA LEU A 87 6.30 5.01 -0.14
C LEU A 87 6.95 4.12 0.91
N TYR A 88 6.72 2.81 0.80
CA TYR A 88 7.42 1.78 1.59
C TYR A 88 7.81 0.67 0.63
N PHE A 89 9.10 0.41 0.47
CA PHE A 89 9.60 -0.78 -0.22
C PHE A 89 10.67 -1.47 0.60
N ALA A 90 10.68 -2.79 0.54
CA ALA A 90 11.76 -3.60 1.05
C ALA A 90 12.49 -4.30 -0.10
N VAL A 91 13.80 -4.44 0.06
CA VAL A 91 14.72 -5.07 -0.90
C VAL A 91 15.00 -6.50 -0.46
N PHE A 92 14.90 -7.46 -1.38
CA PHE A 92 15.03 -8.88 -1.13
C PHE A 92 15.98 -9.54 -2.12
N GLN A 93 16.62 -10.61 -1.68
CA GLN A 93 17.51 -11.39 -2.55
C GLN A 93 16.73 -12.14 -3.63
N ASN A 94 15.65 -12.83 -3.27
CA ASN A 94 14.80 -13.60 -4.17
C ASN A 94 13.37 -13.71 -3.60
N PRO A 95 12.33 -13.88 -4.44
CA PRO A 95 11.04 -14.37 -4.01
C PRO A 95 11.13 -15.85 -3.64
N GLU A 96 10.40 -16.25 -2.61
CA GLU A 96 10.26 -17.66 -2.24
C GLU A 96 8.87 -18.16 -2.63
N LYS A 97 8.78 -19.40 -3.12
CA LYS A 97 7.47 -20.03 -3.34
C LYS A 97 6.73 -20.10 -2.00
N PHE A 98 5.49 -19.64 -1.98
CA PHE A 98 4.71 -19.69 -0.76
C PHE A 98 4.47 -21.14 -0.36
N PRO A 99 4.81 -21.54 0.87
CA PRO A 99 4.62 -22.91 1.31
C PRO A 99 3.12 -23.22 1.41
N GLU A 100 2.74 -24.47 1.16
CA GLU A 100 1.41 -24.94 1.55
C GLU A 100 1.25 -24.77 3.06
N ILE A 101 0.22 -24.02 3.47
CA ILE A 101 -0.08 -23.81 4.89
C ILE A 101 -0.87 -25.03 5.36
N GLU A 102 -0.43 -25.62 6.47
CA GLU A 102 -1.23 -26.60 7.19
C GLU A 102 -2.52 -25.94 7.68
N THR A 103 -3.67 -26.33 7.13
CA THR A 103 -4.97 -25.86 7.60
C THR A 103 -5.31 -26.55 8.91
N GLY A 104 -4.84 -26.01 10.03
CA GLY A 104 -5.35 -26.33 11.37
C GLY A 104 -6.70 -25.67 11.63
N PRO A 105 -7.37 -25.96 12.77
CA PRO A 105 -8.56 -25.23 13.17
C PRO A 105 -8.25 -23.73 13.26
N SER A 106 -8.88 -22.93 12.41
CA SER A 106 -8.67 -21.48 12.38
C SER A 106 -9.19 -20.85 13.67
N GLN A 107 -8.35 -20.03 14.32
CA GLN A 107 -8.83 -19.18 15.41
C GLN A 107 -9.77 -18.12 14.83
N ASN A 108 -10.99 -18.03 15.35
CA ASN A 108 -11.92 -16.99 14.92
C ASN A 108 -11.48 -15.66 15.52
N TYR A 109 -10.89 -14.80 14.68
CA TYR A 109 -10.63 -13.41 15.03
C TYR A 109 -11.90 -12.60 14.74
N GLY A 110 -12.45 -11.96 15.77
CA GLY A 110 -13.48 -10.92 15.59
C GLY A 110 -12.82 -9.60 15.22
N PHE A 111 -13.44 -8.84 14.33
CA PHE A 111 -13.05 -7.45 14.05
C PHE A 111 -14.15 -6.49 14.48
N TYR A 112 -13.75 -5.29 14.90
CA TYR A 112 -14.65 -4.19 15.22
C TYR A 112 -14.33 -3.00 14.31
N ILE A 113 -15.36 -2.45 13.69
CA ILE A 113 -15.23 -1.25 12.86
C ILE A 113 -15.20 -0.05 13.81
N SER A 114 -14.04 0.58 13.95
CA SER A 114 -13.79 1.66 14.91
C SER A 114 -14.34 3.02 14.49
N SER A 115 -14.62 3.21 13.20
CA SER A 115 -15.17 4.45 12.65
C SER A 115 -16.22 4.15 11.60
N ILE A 116 -17.37 4.81 11.72
CA ILE A 116 -18.41 4.81 10.70
C ILE A 116 -18.41 6.20 10.07
N PRO A 117 -18.49 6.33 8.74
CA PRO A 117 -18.48 7.63 8.10
C PRO A 117 -19.63 8.52 8.59
N ASN A 118 -19.40 9.83 8.68
CA ASN A 118 -20.44 10.75 9.11
C ASN A 118 -21.48 10.86 7.99
N ARG A 119 -22.62 10.21 8.20
CA ARG A 119 -23.70 10.15 7.20
C ARG A 119 -24.10 11.54 6.67
N LYS A 120 -24.15 12.57 7.53
CA LYS A 120 -24.50 13.92 7.11
C LYS A 120 -23.44 14.48 6.15
N THR A 121 -22.17 14.44 6.56
CA THR A 121 -21.03 14.89 5.74
C THR A 121 -20.96 14.13 4.40
N TYR A 122 -21.16 12.82 4.43
CA TYR A 122 -21.20 11.98 3.22
C TYR A 122 -22.23 12.48 2.20
N PHE A 123 -23.47 12.74 2.63
CA PHE A 123 -24.53 13.21 1.73
C PHE A 123 -24.30 14.66 1.26
N GLU A 124 -23.78 15.53 2.13
CA GLU A 124 -23.39 16.90 1.74
C GLU A 124 -22.32 16.88 0.63
N ASN A 125 -21.31 16.02 0.78
CA ASN A 125 -20.27 15.84 -0.24
C ASN A 125 -20.84 15.24 -1.54
N LEU A 126 -21.75 14.28 -1.46
CA LEU A 126 -22.40 13.70 -2.64
C LEU A 126 -23.24 14.72 -3.41
N ASP A 127 -23.97 15.60 -2.73
CA ASP A 127 -24.78 16.63 -3.38
C ASP A 127 -23.89 17.69 -4.06
N MET A 128 -22.76 18.02 -3.44
CA MET A 128 -21.73 18.84 -4.09
C MET A 128 -21.19 18.16 -5.36
N ILE A 129 -20.81 16.89 -5.29
CA ILE A 129 -20.31 16.12 -6.44
C ILE A 129 -21.33 16.10 -7.58
N ARG A 130 -22.61 15.85 -7.28
CA ARG A 130 -23.70 15.86 -8.29
C ARG A 130 -23.87 17.22 -8.95
N THR A 131 -23.77 18.29 -8.18
CA THR A 131 -23.84 19.66 -8.70
C THR A 131 -22.71 19.90 -9.70
N LYS A 132 -21.48 19.47 -9.36
CA LYS A 132 -20.29 19.59 -10.23
C LYS A 132 -20.41 18.77 -11.52
N LEU A 133 -21.00 17.58 -11.44
CA LEU A 133 -21.33 16.75 -12.61
C LEU A 133 -22.35 17.44 -13.52
N TYR A 134 -23.45 17.98 -12.94
CA TYR A 134 -24.49 18.67 -13.70
C TYR A 134 -23.99 19.94 -14.41
N GLN A 135 -23.07 20.66 -13.76
CA GLN A 135 -22.43 21.86 -14.32
C GLN A 135 -21.38 21.54 -15.40
N GLY A 136 -21.03 20.26 -15.59
CA GLY A 136 -19.99 19.84 -16.52
C GLY A 136 -18.57 20.18 -16.07
N GLU A 137 -18.35 20.46 -14.79
CA GLU A 137 -17.01 20.72 -14.23
C GLU A 137 -16.19 19.43 -14.12
N ILE A 138 -16.86 18.31 -13.85
CA ILE A 138 -16.30 16.97 -13.85
C ILE A 138 -17.25 16.02 -14.58
N TYR A 139 -16.71 14.90 -15.06
CA TYR A 139 -17.51 13.84 -15.69
C TYR A 139 -17.67 12.62 -14.78
N GLN A 140 -16.69 12.37 -13.92
CA GLN A 140 -16.69 11.29 -12.94
C GLN A 140 -15.71 11.64 -11.80
N ILE A 141 -16.02 11.20 -10.59
CA ILE A 141 -15.09 11.23 -9.45
C ILE A 141 -15.27 9.98 -8.61
N ASN A 142 -14.16 9.44 -8.10
CA ASN A 142 -14.18 8.38 -7.09
C ASN A 142 -14.13 9.06 -5.72
N TYR A 143 -15.17 8.86 -4.91
CA TYR A 143 -15.30 9.44 -3.58
C TYR A 143 -15.27 8.33 -2.52
N THR A 144 -14.53 8.57 -1.44
CA THR A 144 -14.37 7.68 -0.28
C THR A 144 -14.49 8.54 0.98
N ASP A 145 -15.12 8.00 2.02
CA ASP A 145 -15.43 8.67 3.29
C ASP A 145 -14.89 7.86 4.48
#